data_AF-A0A949QB41-F1
#
_entry.id   AF-A0A949QB41-F1
#
_cell.length_a   1.000
_cell.length_b   1.000
_cell.length_c   1.000
_cell.angle_alpha   90.00
_cell.angle_beta   90.00
_cell.angle_gamma   90.00
#
_symmetry.space_group_name_H-M   'P 1'
#
loop_
_entity.id
_entity.type
_entity.pdbx_description
1 polymer ?
#
loop_
_entity_poly.entity_id
_entity_poly.type
_entity_poly.pdbx_seq_one_letter_code
_entity_poly.pdbx_strand_id
1 'polypeptide(L)'
;MQDIAGEGTQIIYAARPGKTASDGAGRNGVFTTALLEHIDTPGLTLNDLVGRLADDVRRATGNKQQPWAEGLLTGTFTFKVRQAVAEKSAIPNPQQEEAEFWGEAKAAGNAEGY
;
A
#
# COMPACT_ATOMS: atom_id res chain seq x y z
N MET A 1 8.32 -1.89 34.28
CA MET A 1 7.85 -1.39 32.97
C MET A 1 7.20 -2.58 32.30
N GLN A 2 5.90 -2.52 32.01
CA GLN A 2 5.18 -3.68 31.47
C GLN A 2 5.31 -3.65 29.94
N ASP A 3 6.16 -4.52 29.41
CA ASP A 3 6.26 -4.79 27.96
C ASP A 3 5.05 -5.62 27.54
N ILE A 4 3.95 -4.93 27.22
CA ILE A 4 2.66 -5.53 26.82
C ILE A 4 2.66 -6.14 25.42
N ALA A 5 3.74 -5.96 24.65
CA ALA A 5 3.97 -6.61 23.38
C ALA A 5 5.47 -6.89 23.23
N GLY A 6 5.86 -8.12 22.90
CA GLY A 6 7.26 -8.44 22.62
C GLY A 6 7.79 -7.63 21.42
N GLU A 7 9.12 -7.58 21.25
CA GLU A 7 9.73 -6.89 20.10
C GLU A 7 9.10 -7.33 18.77
N GLY A 8 8.79 -6.37 17.89
CA GLY A 8 8.14 -6.64 16.61
C GLY A 8 6.62 -6.83 16.68
N THR A 9 5.99 -6.58 17.84
CA THR A 9 4.55 -6.69 18.03
C THR A 9 3.89 -5.33 18.22
N GLN A 10 2.75 -5.12 17.55
CA GLN A 10 1.89 -3.96 17.72
C GLN A 10 0.44 -4.42 17.96
N ILE A 11 -0.21 -3.87 18.98
CA ILE A 11 -1.63 -4.08 19.30
C ILE A 11 -2.35 -2.78 18.99
N ILE A 12 -3.42 -2.84 18.18
CA ILE A 12 -4.23 -1.68 17.80
C ILE A 12 -5.67 -1.93 18.24
N TYR A 13 -6.15 -1.14 19.19
CA TYR A 13 -7.47 -1.20 19.77
C TYR A 13 -8.44 -0.24 19.08
N ALA A 14 -9.70 -0.66 18.96
CA ALA A 14 -10.77 0.12 18.34
C ALA A 14 -11.10 1.42 19.08
N ALA A 15 -10.88 1.44 20.40
CA ALA A 15 -11.08 2.61 21.25
C ALA A 15 -10.02 2.64 22.36
N ARG A 16 -9.68 3.85 22.82
CA ARG A 16 -8.80 4.08 23.96
C ARG A 16 -9.36 3.48 25.26
N PRO A 17 -8.51 3.17 26.25
CA PRO A 17 -8.95 2.63 27.53
C PRO A 17 -10.09 3.43 28.17
N GLY A 18 -11.09 2.72 28.70
CA GLY A 18 -12.26 3.32 29.34
C GLY A 18 -13.25 4.01 28.37
N LYS A 19 -13.11 3.80 27.05
CA LYS A 19 -14.07 4.28 26.04
C LYS A 19 -14.64 3.12 25.22
N THR A 20 -15.80 3.37 24.63
CA THR A 20 -16.55 2.40 23.84
C THR A 20 -16.26 2.56 22.36
N ALA A 21 -16.14 1.45 21.64
CA ALA A 21 -16.11 1.43 20.18
C ALA A 21 -17.56 1.39 19.63
N SER A 22 -17.83 2.13 18.57
CA SER A 22 -19.12 2.17 17.91
C SER A 22 -19.26 1.04 16.90
N ASP A 23 -20.40 0.36 16.93
CA ASP A 23 -20.79 -0.66 15.94
C ASP A 23 -21.10 -0.09 14.56
N GLY A 24 -21.15 1.25 14.42
CA GLY A 24 -21.47 1.90 13.16
C GLY A 24 -22.92 1.66 12.72
N ALA A 25 -23.17 1.85 11.43
CA ALA A 25 -24.50 1.69 10.82
C ALA A 25 -24.57 0.53 9.81
N GLY A 26 -23.45 -0.16 9.56
CA GLY A 26 -23.33 -1.19 8.53
C GLY A 26 -23.09 -2.58 9.12
N ARG A 27 -22.51 -3.48 8.32
CA ARG A 27 -22.14 -4.84 8.73
C ARG A 27 -21.04 -4.86 9.79
N ASN A 28 -20.16 -3.86 9.81
CA ASN A 28 -18.98 -3.80 10.65
C ASN A 28 -19.00 -2.57 11.55
N GLY A 29 -18.32 -2.66 12.70
CA GLY A 29 -17.98 -1.51 13.54
C GLY A 29 -17.19 -0.44 12.80
N VAL A 30 -17.19 0.79 13.33
CA VAL A 30 -16.53 1.95 12.69
C VAL A 30 -15.04 1.70 12.50
N PHE A 31 -14.38 1.08 13.49
CA PHE A 31 -12.96 0.72 13.41
C PHE A 31 -12.68 -0.27 12.28
N THR A 32 -13.42 -1.37 12.23
CA THR A 32 -13.23 -2.41 11.22
C THR A 32 -13.57 -1.90 9.83
N THR A 33 -14.56 -1.02 9.70
CA THR A 33 -14.87 -0.34 8.44
C THR A 33 -13.67 0.47 7.96
N ALA A 34 -13.10 1.34 8.80
CA ALA A 34 -11.91 2.12 8.46
C ALA A 34 -10.68 1.24 8.16
N LEU A 35 -10.49 0.13 8.89
CA LEU A 35 -9.42 -0.82 8.59
C LEU A 35 -9.53 -1.41 7.18
N LEU A 36 -10.73 -1.85 6.81
CA LEU A 36 -10.97 -2.46 5.50
C LEU A 36 -10.79 -1.47 4.35
N GLU A 37 -10.99 -0.16 4.59
CA GLU A 37 -10.72 0.87 3.59
C GLU A 37 -9.23 0.99 3.22
N HIS A 38 -8.32 0.70 4.15
CA HIS A 38 -6.88 0.92 3.95
C HIS A 38 -6.04 -0.36 3.84
N ILE A 39 -6.48 -1.49 4.40
CA ILE A 39 -5.67 -2.70 4.56
C ILE A 39 -5.16 -3.29 3.24
N ASP A 40 -5.91 -3.11 2.15
CA ASP A 40 -5.52 -3.61 0.82
C ASP A 40 -4.73 -2.58 0.00
N THR A 41 -4.38 -1.42 0.56
CA THR A 41 -3.62 -0.37 -0.14
C THR A 41 -2.17 -0.82 -0.37
N PRO A 42 -1.72 -1.02 -1.63
CA PRO A 42 -0.36 -1.47 -1.90
C PRO A 42 0.69 -0.43 -1.49
N GLY A 43 1.71 -0.89 -0.78
CA GLY A 43 2.84 -0.08 -0.31
C GLY A 43 2.54 0.80 0.91
N LEU A 44 1.34 0.72 1.48
CA LEU A 44 1.00 1.47 2.68
C LEU A 44 1.65 0.83 3.92
N THR A 45 2.45 1.61 4.63
CA THR A 45 3.10 1.13 5.87
C THR A 45 2.06 0.95 6.98
N LEU A 46 2.32 0.06 7.95
CA LEU A 46 1.43 -0.13 9.09
C LEU A 46 1.20 1.19 9.85
N ASN A 47 2.26 1.98 10.05
CA ASN A 47 2.18 3.26 10.76
C ASN A 47 1.27 4.26 10.02
N ASP A 48 1.42 4.38 8.70
CA ASP A 48 0.57 5.26 7.89
C ASP A 48 -0.88 4.76 7.87
N LEU A 49 -1.08 3.45 7.76
CA LEU A 49 -2.41 2.84 7.80
C LEU A 49 -3.12 3.17 9.12
N VAL A 50 -2.43 2.99 10.25
CA VAL A 50 -2.99 3.29 11.59
C VAL A 50 -3.34 4.77 11.71
N GLY A 51 -2.49 5.67 11.20
CA GLY A 51 -2.78 7.11 11.17
C GLY A 51 -4.07 7.43 10.41
N ARG A 52 -4.19 6.93 9.16
CA ARG A 52 -5.38 7.14 8.33
C ARG A 52 -6.64 6.55 8.95
N LEU A 53 -6.54 5.31 9.44
CA LEU A 53 -7.62 4.63 10.16
C LEU A 53 -8.10 5.46 11.36
N ALA A 54 -7.18 6.03 12.14
CA ALA A 54 -7.53 6.80 13.32
C ALA A 54 -8.27 8.10 12.97
N ASP A 55 -7.85 8.77 11.91
CA ASP A 55 -8.53 9.96 11.38
C ASP A 55 -9.94 9.65 10.88
N ASP A 56 -10.12 8.51 10.21
CA ASP A 56 -11.42 8.08 9.69
C ASP A 56 -12.39 7.72 10.82
N VAL A 57 -11.93 6.99 11.83
CA VAL A 57 -12.73 6.67 13.02
C VAL A 57 -13.13 7.94 13.76
N ARG A 58 -12.20 8.88 13.95
CA ARG A 58 -12.51 10.17 14.60
C ARG A 58 -13.54 10.96 13.79
N ARG A 59 -13.38 11.02 12.47
CA ARG A 59 -14.31 11.74 11.58
C ARG A 59 -15.70 11.12 11.62
N ALA A 60 -15.80 9.81 11.46
CA ALA A 60 -17.08 9.09 11.44
C ALA A 60 -17.83 9.15 12.77
N THR A 61 -17.11 9.24 13.90
CA THR A 61 -17.72 9.29 15.23
C THR A 61 -17.85 10.70 15.82
N GLY A 62 -17.40 11.75 15.11
CA GLY A 62 -17.35 13.11 15.65
C GLY A 62 -16.43 13.20 16.88
N ASN A 63 -15.26 12.56 16.82
CA ASN A 63 -14.26 12.45 17.89
C ASN A 63 -14.72 11.70 19.16
N LYS A 64 -15.84 10.98 19.12
CA LYS A 64 -16.31 10.18 20.27
C LYS A 64 -15.52 8.89 20.46
N GLN A 65 -15.03 8.32 19.37
CA GLN A 65 -14.16 7.14 19.38
C GLN A 65 -12.76 7.56 18.94
N GLN A 66 -11.75 7.06 19.67
CA GLN A 66 -10.34 7.32 19.38
C GLN A 66 -9.60 5.98 19.46
N PRO A 67 -9.10 5.43 18.35
CA PRO A 67 -8.27 4.23 18.36
C PRO A 67 -6.99 4.43 19.18
N TRP A 68 -6.44 3.32 19.69
CA TRP A 68 -5.26 3.32 20.54
C TRP A 68 -4.29 2.22 20.10
N ALA A 69 -2.99 2.49 20.13
CA ALA A 69 -1.98 1.52 19.72
C ALA A 69 -0.91 1.36 20.80
N GLU A 70 -0.48 0.12 21.03
CA GLU A 70 0.52 -0.27 22.03
C GLU A 70 1.51 -1.28 21.43
N GLY A 71 2.73 -1.32 21.95
CA GLY A 71 3.80 -2.16 21.43
C GLY A 71 4.83 -1.40 20.60
N LEU A 72 5.83 -2.14 20.12
CA LEU A 72 6.96 -1.62 19.36
C LEU A 72 7.15 -2.46 18.10
N LEU A 73 6.65 -1.96 16.98
CA LEU A 73 6.99 -2.50 15.67
C LEU A 73 8.43 -2.13 15.30
N THR A 74 9.24 -3.12 14.99
CA THR A 74 10.59 -2.94 14.45
C THR A 74 10.56 -3.13 12.92
N GLY A 75 11.34 -2.31 12.20
CA GLY A 75 11.36 -2.34 10.73
C GLY A 75 10.12 -1.74 10.08
N THR A 76 9.92 -2.04 8.78
CA THR A 76 8.76 -1.56 8.01
C THR A 76 7.86 -2.74 7.64
N PHE A 77 6.59 -2.65 7.99
CA PHE A 77 5.57 -3.62 7.60
C PHE A 77 4.57 -3.00 6.62
N THR A 78 4.19 -3.76 5.59
CA THR A 78 3.10 -3.41 4.65
C THR A 78 2.22 -4.65 4.45
N PHE A 79 0.90 -4.49 4.40
CA PHE A 79 -0.02 -5.62 4.17
C PHE A 79 -0.03 -6.10 2.72
N LYS A 80 0.16 -5.16 1.80
CA LYS A 80 0.28 -5.42 0.36
C LYS A 80 1.54 -4.76 -0.14
N VAL A 81 2.43 -5.53 -0.75
CA VAL A 81 3.63 -4.99 -1.40
C VAL A 81 3.19 -4.26 -2.66
N ARG A 82 3.68 -3.03 -2.87
CA ARG A 82 3.52 -2.36 -4.16
C ARG A 82 4.32 -3.17 -5.18
N GLN A 83 3.65 -3.84 -6.10
CA GLN A 83 4.36 -4.39 -7.25
C GLN A 83 4.99 -3.21 -7.97
N ALA A 84 6.31 -3.24 -8.14
CA ALA A 84 6.92 -2.41 -9.15
C ALA A 84 6.19 -2.76 -10.44
N VAL A 85 5.53 -1.77 -11.05
CA VAL A 85 5.21 -1.89 -12.46
C VAL A 85 6.56 -2.19 -13.07
N ALA A 86 6.73 -3.39 -13.64
CA ALA A 86 7.85 -3.64 -14.50
C ALA A 86 7.75 -2.52 -15.51
N GLU A 87 8.55 -1.47 -15.34
CA GLU A 87 8.85 -0.52 -16.40
C GLU A 87 9.25 -1.45 -17.52
N LYS A 88 8.33 -1.58 -18.48
CA LYS A 88 8.54 -2.30 -19.71
C LYS A 88 9.87 -1.76 -20.19
N SER A 89 10.89 -2.60 -20.05
CA SER A 89 12.25 -2.14 -19.87
C SER A 89 12.55 -1.21 -21.04
N ALA A 90 13.14 -0.05 -20.76
CA ALA A 90 13.72 0.80 -21.79
C ALA A 90 14.95 0.14 -22.43
N ILE A 91 14.93 -1.19 -22.56
CA ILE A 91 15.72 -1.94 -23.51
C ILE A 91 14.87 -1.86 -24.78
N PRO A 92 15.29 -1.10 -25.81
CA PRO A 92 14.66 -1.16 -27.11
C PRO A 92 14.49 -2.63 -27.48
N ASN A 93 13.29 -3.03 -27.91
CA ASN A 93 13.10 -4.38 -28.37
C ASN A 93 14.05 -4.59 -29.57
N PRO A 94 15.00 -5.54 -29.53
CA PRO A 94 15.96 -5.72 -30.63
C PRO A 94 15.25 -5.99 -31.96
N GLN A 95 14.04 -6.56 -31.93
CA GLN A 95 13.24 -6.78 -33.13
C GLN A 95 12.66 -5.48 -33.73
N GLN A 96 12.48 -4.41 -32.94
CA GLN A 96 12.04 -3.10 -33.42
C GLN A 96 13.20 -2.34 -34.05
N GLU A 97 14.38 -2.37 -33.43
CA GLU A 97 15.60 -1.79 -33.99
C GLU A 97 16.00 -2.47 -35.31
N GLU A 98 15.94 -3.80 -35.39
CA GLU A 98 16.21 -4.54 -36.62
C GLU A 98 15.16 -4.23 -37.70
N ALA A 99 13.87 -4.14 -37.36
CA ALA A 99 12.83 -3.83 -38.34
C ALA A 99 12.97 -2.42 -38.92
N GLU A 100 13.37 -1.45 -38.10
CA GLU A 100 13.68 -0.07 -38.54
C GLU A 100 14.94 -0.05 -39.41
N PHE A 101 16.01 -0.75 -39.01
CA PHE A 101 17.23 -0.89 -39.79
C PHE A 101 17.01 -1.54 -41.17
N TRP A 102 16.24 -2.64 -41.21
CA TRP A 102 15.89 -3.32 -42.48
C TRP A 102 14.89 -2.51 -43.32
N GLY A 103 14.05 -1.68 -42.69
CA GLY A 103 13.17 -0.74 -43.38
C GLY A 103 13.94 0.40 -44.06
N GLU A 104 14.95 0.93 -43.36
CA GLU A 104 15.81 2.00 -43.85
C GLU A 104 16.74 1.51 -44.97
N ALA A 105 17.31 0.30 -44.84
CA ALA A 105 18.11 -0.33 -45.91
C ALA A 105 17.30 -0.56 -47.19
N LYS A 106 16.01 -0.92 -47.08
CA LYS A 106 15.12 -1.08 -48.24
C LYS A 106 14.76 0.27 -48.87
N ALA A 107 14.62 1.32 -48.07
CA ALA A 107 14.35 2.67 -48.57
C ALA A 107 15.59 3.31 -49.22
N ALA A 108 16.79 2.94 -48.78
CA ALA A 108 18.06 3.45 -49.29
C ALA A 108 18.52 2.81 -50.62
N GLY A 109 17.84 1.75 -51.09
CA GLY A 109 18.05 1.22 -52.44
C GLY A 109 19.46 0.68 -52.73
N ASN A 110 20.17 0.11 -51.74
CA ASN A 110 21.49 -0.46 -51.95
C ASN A 110 21.44 -2.00 -52.10
N ALA A 111 21.37 -2.45 -53.35
CA ALA A 111 21.62 -3.84 -53.72
C ALA A 111 23.07 -4.02 -54.21
N GLU A 112 24.05 -3.97 -53.32
CA GLU A 112 25.42 -4.48 -53.55
C GLU A 112 26.01 -4.90 -52.19
N GLY A 113 26.55 -6.09 -51.92
CA GLY A 113 26.82 -7.27 -52.75
C GLY A 113 27.31 -8.43 -51.88
N TYR A 114 27.31 -9.63 -52.48
CA TYR A 114 28.25 -10.70 -52.14
C TYR A 114 29.68 -10.29 -52.53
#